data_AF-A0A9P6WAG9-F1
#
_entry.id   AF-A0A9P6WAG9-F1
#
_cell.length_a   1.000
_cell.length_b   1.000
_cell.length_c   1.000
_cell.angle_alpha   90.00
_cell.angle_beta   90.00
_cell.angle_gamma   90.00
#
_symmetry.space_group_name_H-M   'P 1'
#
loop_
_entity.id
_entity.type
_entity.pdbx_description
1 polymer ?
#
loop_
_entity_poly.entity_id
_entity_poly.type
_entity_poly.pdbx_seq_one_letter_code
_entity_poly.pdbx_strand_id
1 'polypeptide(L)'
;MSILSVATRRVAFTPIRATSIASSSLFTRLASTSAATSNNETSLTWKEFFHLRKQQRRINVVSSGFTALLGCNISWAYLSNMEIDPTQMILGFDPLVVVSAGLMASGALGYLFGPLIGTQVFNLKNNKTLNDFSAKNKEFLEHIIKNRVDASSQSFSNPVPDYYGEKIGSMKEYRQWLRDCHSYARKAKEFL
;
A
#
# COMPACT_ATOMS: atom_id res chain seq x y z
N MET A 1 1.11 17.06 86.20
CA MET A 1 1.75 16.49 85.00
C MET A 1 1.46 14.99 85.03
N SER A 2 1.09 14.37 83.89
CA SER A 2 0.77 12.93 83.67
C SER A 2 -0.68 12.61 83.23
N ILE A 3 -1.01 13.10 82.03
CA ILE A 3 -1.52 12.40 80.83
C ILE A 3 -2.52 11.23 81.00
N LEU A 4 -3.72 11.45 80.47
CA LEU A 4 -4.79 10.49 80.17
C LEU A 4 -4.35 9.44 79.13
N SER A 5 -4.61 8.16 79.40
CA SER A 5 -4.43 7.07 78.42
C SER A 5 -5.79 6.64 77.86
N VAL A 6 -5.98 6.84 76.55
CA VAL A 6 -7.20 6.52 75.79
C VAL A 6 -7.07 5.10 75.23
N ALA A 7 -7.95 4.20 75.65
CA ALA A 7 -8.05 2.84 75.11
C ALA A 7 -8.77 2.85 73.75
N THR A 8 -8.09 2.43 72.69
CA THR A 8 -8.63 2.30 71.32
C THR A 8 -9.18 0.88 71.10
N ARG A 9 -10.50 0.75 70.88
CA ARG A 9 -11.14 -0.50 70.46
C ARG A 9 -10.87 -0.74 68.96
N ARG A 10 -10.28 -1.89 68.61
CA ARG A 10 -10.16 -2.36 67.22
C ARG A 10 -11.39 -3.19 66.86
N VAL A 11 -12.08 -2.82 65.78
CA VAL A 11 -13.17 -3.60 65.19
C VAL A 11 -12.59 -4.47 64.08
N ALA A 12 -12.76 -5.79 64.18
CA ALA A 12 -12.34 -6.74 63.17
C ALA A 12 -13.45 -6.91 62.12
N PHE A 13 -13.13 -6.68 60.85
CA PHE A 13 -14.03 -6.94 59.72
C PHE A 13 -13.70 -8.30 59.11
N THR A 14 -14.71 -9.17 59.02
CA THR A 14 -14.63 -10.45 58.30
C THR A 14 -15.02 -10.28 56.83
N PRO A 15 -14.27 -10.86 55.87
CA PRO A 15 -14.65 -10.77 54.45
C PRO A 15 -15.73 -11.79 54.08
N ILE A 16 -16.78 -11.31 53.40
CA ILE A 16 -17.83 -12.14 52.79
C ILE A 16 -17.34 -12.66 51.44
N ARG A 17 -17.35 -13.99 51.27
CA ARG A 17 -16.92 -14.69 50.04
C ARG A 17 -18.07 -14.72 49.04
N ALA A 18 -17.94 -14.00 47.93
CA ALA A 18 -18.89 -14.05 46.81
C ALA A 18 -18.57 -15.25 45.90
N THR A 19 -19.56 -16.11 45.65
CA THR A 19 -19.50 -17.19 44.66
C THR A 19 -20.05 -16.68 43.33
N SER A 20 -19.23 -16.66 42.27
CA SER A 20 -19.70 -16.34 40.92
C SER A 20 -20.27 -17.59 40.24
N ILE A 21 -21.50 -17.48 39.75
CA ILE A 21 -22.12 -18.46 38.86
C ILE A 21 -21.79 -18.03 37.44
N ALA A 22 -20.96 -18.81 36.75
CA ALA A 22 -20.63 -18.57 35.35
C ALA A 22 -21.74 -19.17 34.47
N SER A 23 -22.60 -18.31 33.92
CA SER A 23 -23.59 -18.69 32.90
C SER A 23 -22.91 -18.74 31.52
N SER A 24 -22.67 -19.94 31.00
CA SER A 24 -22.17 -20.15 29.64
C SER A 24 -23.29 -19.91 28.62
N SER A 25 -23.29 -18.75 27.96
CA SER A 25 -24.16 -18.48 26.82
C SER A 25 -23.61 -19.21 25.57
N LEU A 26 -24.39 -20.18 25.09
CA LEU A 26 -24.14 -20.83 23.80
C LEU A 26 -24.45 -19.83 22.68
N PHE A 27 -23.42 -19.27 22.07
CA PHE A 27 -23.56 -18.49 20.83
C PHE A 27 -23.65 -19.43 19.63
N THR A 28 -24.86 -19.73 19.16
CA THR A 28 -25.07 -20.33 17.85
C THR A 28 -24.75 -19.30 16.77
N ARG A 29 -23.60 -19.46 16.09
CA ARG A 29 -23.28 -18.70 14.88
C ARG A 29 -24.10 -19.24 13.71
N LEU A 30 -25.12 -18.51 13.27
CA LEU A 30 -25.74 -18.76 11.97
C LEU A 30 -24.80 -18.22 10.88
N ALA A 31 -24.16 -19.12 10.14
CA ALA A 31 -23.44 -18.79 8.92
C ALA A 31 -24.45 -18.71 7.76
N SER A 32 -25.00 -17.52 7.53
CA SER A 32 -25.76 -17.21 6.31
C SER A 32 -24.85 -16.48 5.31
N THR A 33 -24.07 -17.24 4.54
CA THR A 33 -23.50 -16.73 3.27
C THR A 33 -24.37 -17.21 2.13
N SER A 34 -25.58 -16.66 2.03
CA SER A 34 -26.25 -16.55 0.74
C SER A 34 -25.47 -15.48 -0.04
N ALA A 35 -24.57 -15.94 -0.91
CA ALA A 35 -23.97 -15.08 -1.91
C ALA A 35 -25.10 -14.63 -2.85
N ALA A 36 -25.74 -13.51 -2.52
CA ALA A 36 -26.59 -12.79 -3.44
C ALA A 36 -25.70 -12.28 -4.56
N THR A 37 -25.65 -13.04 -5.66
CA THR A 37 -25.18 -12.57 -6.95
C THR A 37 -26.13 -11.45 -7.36
N SER A 38 -25.80 -10.22 -6.98
CA SER A 38 -26.48 -9.03 -7.45
C SER A 38 -26.17 -8.89 -8.94
N ASN A 39 -27.11 -9.36 -9.77
CA ASN A 39 -27.18 -9.11 -11.20
C ASN A 39 -27.41 -7.61 -11.46
N ASN A 40 -26.36 -6.79 -11.27
CA ASN A 40 -26.27 -5.46 -11.86
C ASN A 40 -25.31 -5.58 -13.04
N GLU A 41 -25.84 -5.81 -14.24
CA GLU A 41 -25.10 -6.10 -15.48
C GLU A 41 -24.17 -4.98 -15.99
N THR A 42 -23.88 -3.93 -15.21
CA THR A 42 -23.04 -2.80 -15.66
C THR A 42 -22.16 -2.18 -14.58
N SER A 43 -22.04 -2.78 -13.39
CA SER A 43 -21.26 -2.17 -12.29
C SER A 43 -20.16 -3.08 -11.76
N LEU A 44 -18.92 -2.65 -11.89
CA LEU A 44 -17.72 -3.39 -11.52
C LEU A 44 -17.64 -3.59 -9.99
N THR A 45 -17.49 -4.83 -9.53
CA THR A 45 -17.47 -5.15 -8.09
C THR A 45 -16.18 -4.64 -7.43
N TRP A 46 -16.20 -4.23 -6.16
CA TRP A 46 -15.00 -3.77 -5.43
C TRP A 46 -13.83 -4.77 -5.50
N LYS A 47 -14.12 -6.07 -5.44
CA LYS A 47 -13.12 -7.14 -5.58
C LYS A 47 -12.43 -7.10 -6.94
N GLU A 48 -13.21 -6.96 -8.00
CA GLU A 48 -12.71 -6.87 -9.38
C GLU A 48 -11.95 -5.58 -9.61
N PHE A 49 -12.40 -4.46 -9.02
CA PHE A 49 -11.72 -3.18 -9.09
C PHE A 49 -10.30 -3.26 -8.54
N PHE A 50 -10.15 -3.81 -7.33
CA PHE A 50 -8.84 -3.99 -6.72
C PHE A 50 -7.96 -4.99 -7.50
N HIS A 51 -8.57 -6.01 -8.11
CA HIS A 51 -7.86 -6.93 -9.00
C HIS A 51 -7.31 -6.21 -10.23
N LEU A 52 -8.14 -5.41 -10.92
CA LEU A 52 -7.73 -4.63 -12.09
C LEU A 52 -6.66 -3.58 -11.74
N ARG A 53 -6.80 -2.89 -10.61
CA ARG A 53 -5.79 -1.93 -10.12
C ARG A 53 -4.43 -2.60 -9.88
N LYS A 54 -4.43 -3.79 -9.24
CA LYS A 54 -3.21 -4.58 -9.04
C LYS A 54 -2.64 -5.08 -10.37
N GLN A 55 -3.50 -5.48 -11.30
CA GLN A 55 -3.10 -5.88 -12.65
C GLN A 55 -2.46 -4.73 -13.43
N GLN A 56 -3.03 -3.52 -13.40
CA GLN A 56 -2.48 -2.33 -14.03
C GLN A 56 -1.06 -2.04 -13.53
N ARG A 57 -0.88 -2.03 -12.20
CA ARG A 57 0.45 -1.82 -11.59
C ARG A 57 1.45 -2.88 -12.03
N ARG A 58 1.06 -4.16 -12.05
CA ARG A 58 1.93 -5.26 -12.49
C ARG A 58 2.33 -5.13 -13.95
N ILE A 59 1.39 -4.82 -14.83
CA ILE A 59 1.67 -4.61 -16.25
C ILE A 59 2.67 -3.46 -16.42
N ASN A 60 2.49 -2.35 -15.70
CA ASN A 60 3.42 -1.22 -15.77
C ASN A 60 4.83 -1.56 -15.27
N VAL A 61 4.97 -2.32 -14.19
CA VAL A 61 6.29 -2.74 -13.68
C VAL A 61 6.96 -3.73 -14.64
N VAL A 62 6.20 -4.70 -15.16
CA VAL A 62 6.71 -5.68 -16.12
C VAL A 62 7.10 -5.01 -17.43
N SER A 63 6.29 -4.06 -17.92
CA SER A 63 6.61 -3.31 -19.14
C SER A 63 7.86 -2.47 -18.96
N SER A 64 8.07 -1.82 -17.80
CA SER A 64 9.34 -1.16 -17.47
C SER A 64 10.55 -2.09 -17.49
N GLY A 65 10.44 -3.28 -16.91
CA GLY A 65 11.52 -4.26 -16.99
C GLY A 65 11.80 -4.69 -18.44
N PHE A 66 10.74 -4.94 -19.21
CA PHE A 66 10.85 -5.36 -20.60
C PHE A 66 11.44 -4.28 -21.51
N THR A 67 11.00 -3.02 -21.37
CA THR A 67 11.53 -1.91 -22.17
C THR A 67 12.96 -1.53 -21.78
N ALA A 68 13.35 -1.72 -20.51
CA ALA A 68 14.74 -1.61 -20.10
C ALA A 68 15.62 -2.64 -20.82
N LEU A 69 15.19 -3.91 -20.85
CA LEU A 69 15.89 -4.95 -21.58
C LEU A 69 15.96 -4.66 -23.07
N LEU A 70 14.86 -4.20 -23.69
CA LEU A 70 14.87 -3.79 -25.09
C LEU A 70 15.85 -2.64 -25.35
N GLY A 71 15.86 -1.61 -24.50
CA GLY A 71 16.81 -0.50 -24.59
C GLY A 71 18.26 -0.99 -24.55
N CYS A 72 18.60 -1.84 -23.58
CA CYS A 72 19.91 -2.48 -23.50
C CYS A 72 20.23 -3.31 -24.73
N ASN A 73 19.28 -4.09 -25.26
CA ASN A 73 19.51 -4.93 -26.44
C ASN A 73 19.75 -4.09 -27.71
N ILE A 74 18.98 -3.01 -27.91
CA ILE A 74 19.17 -2.09 -29.03
C ILE A 74 20.54 -1.42 -28.93
N SER A 75 20.91 -0.90 -27.76
CA SER A 75 22.22 -0.29 -27.55
C SER A 75 23.34 -1.32 -27.71
N TRP A 76 23.19 -2.54 -27.18
CA TRP A 76 24.17 -3.61 -27.37
C TRP A 76 24.35 -3.94 -28.85
N ALA A 77 23.27 -4.07 -29.61
CA ALA A 77 23.33 -4.34 -31.04
C ALA A 77 24.04 -3.21 -31.82
N TYR A 78 23.89 -1.95 -31.39
CA TYR A 78 24.63 -0.84 -31.96
C TYR A 78 26.12 -0.91 -31.59
N LEU A 79 26.43 -1.06 -30.30
CA LEU A 79 27.81 -1.10 -29.80
C LEU A 79 28.61 -2.29 -30.32
N SER A 80 27.97 -3.45 -30.55
CA SER A 80 28.65 -4.65 -31.05
C SER A 80 29.17 -4.50 -32.47
N ASN A 81 28.63 -3.55 -33.24
CA ASN A 81 29.08 -3.25 -34.60
C ASN A 81 30.09 -2.10 -34.63
N MET A 82 30.34 -1.44 -33.50
CA MET A 82 31.25 -0.29 -33.42
C MET A 82 32.66 -0.78 -33.09
N GLU A 83 33.63 -0.43 -33.93
CA GLU A 83 35.04 -0.69 -33.64
C GLU A 83 35.51 0.30 -32.56
N ILE A 84 35.92 -0.22 -31.40
CA ILE A 84 36.39 0.57 -30.27
C ILE A 84 37.89 0.33 -30.11
N ASP A 85 38.70 1.37 -30.32
CA ASP A 85 40.13 1.34 -30.01
C ASP A 85 40.33 1.52 -28.49
N PRO A 86 40.86 0.52 -27.77
CA PRO A 86 41.05 0.58 -26.32
C PRO A 86 42.12 1.58 -25.88
N THR A 87 42.96 2.09 -26.80
CA THR A 87 44.04 3.04 -26.48
C THR A 87 43.59 4.50 -26.53
N GLN A 88 42.44 4.77 -27.17
CA GLN A 88 41.90 6.12 -27.29
C GLN A 88 40.90 6.41 -26.17
N MET A 89 41.14 7.48 -25.41
CA MET A 89 40.20 7.92 -24.38
C MET A 89 38.96 8.57 -25.01
N ILE A 90 37.77 8.18 -24.54
CA ILE A 90 36.49 8.75 -24.96
C ILE A 90 36.01 9.69 -23.86
N LEU A 91 35.89 10.99 -24.15
CA LEU A 91 35.51 12.02 -23.17
C LEU A 91 36.39 12.06 -21.91
N GLY A 92 37.66 11.66 -22.03
CA GLY A 92 38.59 11.59 -20.90
C GLY A 92 38.41 10.35 -20.01
N PHE A 93 37.57 9.40 -20.41
CA PHE A 93 37.39 8.12 -19.73
C PHE A 93 37.84 6.94 -20.61
N ASP A 94 38.15 5.82 -19.95
CA ASP A 94 38.38 4.54 -20.60
C ASP A 94 37.14 4.12 -21.43
N PRO A 95 37.29 3.69 -22.68
CA PRO A 95 36.20 3.15 -23.49
C PRO A 95 35.27 2.16 -22.77
N LEU A 96 35.78 1.27 -21.92
CA LEU A 96 34.95 0.32 -21.18
C LEU A 96 33.97 1.01 -20.21
N VAL A 97 34.40 2.10 -19.58
CA VAL A 97 33.56 2.90 -18.69
C VAL A 97 32.46 3.59 -19.49
N VAL A 98 32.80 4.17 -20.64
CA VAL A 98 31.81 4.86 -21.49
C VAL A 98 30.78 3.90 -22.07
N VAL A 99 31.22 2.71 -22.52
CA VAL A 99 30.36 1.66 -23.06
C VAL A 99 29.39 1.14 -21.99
N SER A 100 29.90 0.81 -20.80
CA SER A 100 29.06 0.32 -19.70
C SER A 100 28.09 1.38 -19.21
N ALA A 101 28.53 2.63 -19.08
CA ALA A 101 27.68 3.77 -18.73
C ALA A 101 26.60 4.01 -19.79
N GLY A 102 26.95 3.95 -21.08
CA GLY A 102 26.01 4.07 -22.19
C GLY A 102 24.96 2.97 -22.20
N LEU A 103 25.37 1.72 -21.94
CA LEU A 103 24.46 0.59 -21.83
C LEU A 103 23.52 0.74 -20.63
N MET A 104 24.05 1.12 -19.46
CA MET A 104 23.23 1.40 -18.27
C MET A 104 22.25 2.56 -18.51
N ALA A 105 22.70 3.64 -19.17
CA ALA A 105 21.86 4.78 -19.50
C ALA A 105 20.73 4.37 -20.45
N SER A 106 21.01 3.55 -21.47
CA SER A 106 19.99 3.05 -22.39
C SER A 106 18.93 2.18 -21.69
N GLY A 107 19.34 1.33 -20.76
CA GLY A 107 18.45 0.52 -19.95
C GLY A 107 17.58 1.36 -19.01
N ALA A 108 18.19 2.36 -18.36
CA ALA A 108 17.47 3.29 -17.49
C ALA A 108 16.44 4.13 -18.26
N LEU A 109 16.81 4.63 -19.45
CA LEU A 109 15.87 5.30 -20.35
C LEU A 109 14.74 4.36 -20.77
N GLY A 110 15.08 3.14 -21.19
CA GLY A 110 14.09 2.11 -21.53
C GLY A 110 13.11 1.85 -20.38
N TYR A 111 13.61 1.72 -19.14
CA TYR A 111 12.78 1.51 -17.96
C TYR A 111 11.74 2.62 -17.75
N LEU A 112 12.14 3.88 -17.99
CA LEU A 112 11.29 5.05 -17.82
C LEU A 112 10.14 5.10 -18.84
N PHE A 113 10.36 4.64 -20.07
CA PHE A 113 9.31 4.54 -21.09
C PHE A 113 8.31 3.39 -20.84
N GLY A 114 8.64 2.45 -19.95
CA GLY A 114 7.84 1.27 -19.66
C GLY A 114 6.36 1.52 -19.35
N PRO A 115 6.00 2.42 -18.40
CA PRO A 115 4.62 2.59 -17.99
C PRO A 115 3.73 3.23 -19.07
N LEU A 116 4.33 3.95 -20.02
CA LEU A 116 3.60 4.48 -21.18
C LEU A 116 3.06 3.33 -22.03
N ILE A 117 3.92 2.36 -22.37
CA ILE A 117 3.52 1.15 -23.12
C ILE A 117 2.62 0.25 -22.26
N GLY A 118 2.96 0.07 -20.97
CA GLY A 118 2.18 -0.76 -20.05
C GLY A 118 0.73 -0.28 -19.89
N THR A 119 0.52 1.03 -19.83
CA THR A 119 -0.82 1.63 -19.74
C THR A 119 -1.63 1.36 -21.01
N GLN A 120 -1.02 1.46 -22.19
CA GLN A 120 -1.70 1.12 -23.45
C GLN A 120 -2.11 -0.35 -23.49
N VAL A 121 -1.20 -1.26 -23.11
CA VAL A 121 -1.48 -2.71 -23.04
C VAL A 121 -2.64 -2.98 -22.07
N PHE A 122 -2.66 -2.33 -20.90
CA PHE A 122 -3.76 -2.47 -19.95
C PHE A 122 -5.10 -1.97 -20.52
N ASN A 123 -5.10 -0.81 -21.18
CA ASN A 123 -6.30 -0.22 -21.78
C ASN A 123 -6.86 -1.10 -22.89
N LEU A 124 -6.00 -1.62 -23.79
CA LEU A 124 -6.42 -2.52 -24.85
C LEU A 124 -6.99 -3.83 -24.31
N LYS A 125 -6.34 -4.42 -23.30
CA LYS A 125 -6.79 -5.68 -22.68
C LYS A 125 -8.14 -5.54 -21.97
N ASN A 126 -8.38 -4.42 -21.29
CA ASN A 126 -9.56 -4.21 -20.45
C ASN A 126 -10.51 -3.15 -21.01
N ASN A 127 -10.50 -2.92 -22.33
CA ASN A 127 -11.25 -1.84 -22.98
C ASN A 127 -12.74 -1.83 -22.59
N LYS A 128 -13.36 -3.01 -22.55
CA LYS A 128 -14.78 -3.18 -22.19
C LYS A 128 -15.13 -2.69 -20.77
N THR A 129 -14.21 -2.83 -19.82
CA THR A 129 -14.42 -2.49 -18.41
C THR A 129 -13.71 -1.20 -18.00
N LEU A 130 -13.09 -0.48 -18.95
CA LEU A 130 -12.23 0.67 -18.67
C LEU A 130 -13.04 1.84 -18.09
N ASN A 131 -14.22 2.11 -18.65
CA ASN A 131 -15.10 3.17 -18.19
C ASN A 131 -15.55 2.92 -16.74
N ASP A 132 -16.02 1.71 -16.44
CA ASP A 132 -16.45 1.32 -15.09
C ASP A 132 -15.29 1.33 -14.11
N PHE A 133 -14.10 0.87 -14.54
CA PHE A 133 -12.87 0.94 -13.76
C PHE A 133 -12.51 2.38 -13.41
N SER A 134 -12.62 3.31 -14.37
CA SER A 134 -12.31 4.73 -14.16
C SER A 134 -13.31 5.39 -13.21
N ALA A 135 -14.60 5.11 -13.38
CA ALA A 135 -15.65 5.59 -12.48
C ALA A 135 -15.44 5.08 -11.04
N LYS A 136 -15.19 3.78 -10.86
CA LYS A 136 -14.85 3.18 -9.57
C LYS A 136 -13.56 3.70 -8.98
N ASN A 137 -12.55 3.99 -9.81
CA ASN A 137 -11.30 4.58 -9.35
C ASN A 137 -11.53 5.98 -8.78
N LYS A 138 -12.41 6.78 -9.40
CA LYS A 138 -12.82 8.07 -8.86
C LYS A 138 -13.53 7.92 -7.51
N GLU A 139 -14.52 7.04 -7.42
CA GLU A 139 -15.23 6.72 -6.17
C GLU A 139 -14.24 6.27 -5.06
N PHE A 140 -13.28 5.42 -5.41
CA PHE A 140 -12.22 4.99 -4.51
C PHE A 140 -11.38 6.17 -4.00
N LEU A 141 -10.94 7.07 -4.89
CA LEU A 141 -10.17 8.25 -4.50
C LEU A 141 -10.97 9.20 -3.62
N GLU A 142 -12.27 9.37 -3.86
CA GLU A 142 -13.16 10.13 -2.98
C GLU A 142 -13.20 9.51 -1.57
N HIS A 143 -13.29 8.17 -1.47
CA HIS A 143 -13.18 7.48 -0.19
C HIS A 143 -11.82 7.67 0.49
N ILE A 144 -10.71 7.73 -0.26
CA ILE A 144 -9.40 8.02 0.32
C ILE A 144 -9.33 9.46 0.83
N ILE A 145 -9.75 10.44 0.02
CA ILE A 145 -9.72 11.87 0.39
C ILE A 145 -10.56 12.12 1.64
N LYS A 146 -11.72 11.46 1.78
CA LYS A 146 -12.59 11.61 2.94
C LYS A 146 -12.02 11.03 4.24
N ASN A 147 -11.23 9.95 4.15
CA ASN A 147 -10.77 9.21 5.32
C ASN A 147 -9.28 9.39 5.64
N ARG A 148 -8.50 10.01 4.76
CA ARG A 148 -7.07 10.27 4.99
C ARG A 148 -6.89 11.21 6.19
N VAL A 149 -5.80 11.02 6.92
CA VAL A 149 -5.45 11.90 8.03
C VAL A 149 -4.64 13.09 7.53
N ASP A 150 -4.66 14.19 8.28
CA ASP A 150 -3.78 15.33 8.02
C ASP A 150 -2.31 14.95 8.24
N ALA A 151 -1.49 15.18 7.22
CA ALA A 151 -0.07 14.87 7.22
C ALA A 151 0.78 15.92 7.95
N SER A 152 0.21 17.08 8.32
CA SER A 152 0.92 18.16 9.01
C SER A 152 1.47 17.75 10.39
N SER A 153 0.83 16.79 11.05
CA SER A 153 1.14 16.31 12.40
C SER A 153 2.14 15.14 12.43
N GLN A 154 2.88 14.93 11.33
CA GLN A 154 3.79 13.79 11.20
C GLN A 154 4.99 13.92 12.15
N SER A 155 5.37 12.81 12.78
CA SER A 155 6.64 12.70 13.52
C SER A 155 7.40 11.43 13.15
N PHE A 156 8.70 11.39 13.43
CA PHE A 156 9.52 10.20 13.18
C PHE A 156 9.00 8.97 13.96
N SER A 157 8.49 9.20 15.17
CA SER A 157 7.91 8.14 16.04
C SER A 157 6.48 7.75 15.67
N ASN A 158 5.79 8.54 14.85
CA ASN A 158 4.44 8.28 14.37
C ASN A 158 4.34 8.62 12.88
N PRO A 159 4.83 7.73 11.98
CA PRO A 159 4.78 7.97 10.55
C PRO A 159 3.33 7.98 10.03
N VAL A 160 3.06 8.85 9.07
CA VAL A 160 1.74 8.97 8.44
C VAL A 160 1.46 7.71 7.62
N PRO A 161 0.28 7.07 7.76
CA PRO A 161 -0.17 6.01 6.87
C PRO A 161 -0.17 6.47 5.40
N ASP A 162 -0.23 5.55 4.45
CA ASP A 162 -0.23 5.88 3.01
C ASP A 162 -1.26 6.97 2.65
N TYR A 163 -0.81 8.21 2.42
CA TYR A 163 -1.66 9.38 2.27
C TYR A 163 -2.52 9.34 0.99
N TYR A 164 -2.04 8.65 -0.05
CA TYR A 164 -2.70 8.57 -1.36
C TYR A 164 -3.41 7.24 -1.60
N GLY A 165 -3.26 6.27 -0.70
CA GLY A 165 -3.83 4.93 -0.86
C GLY A 165 -3.26 4.17 -2.07
N GLU A 166 -2.01 4.43 -2.43
CA GLU A 166 -1.33 3.78 -3.57
C GLU A 166 -1.15 2.28 -3.33
N LYS A 167 -0.85 1.89 -2.09
CA LYS A 167 -0.55 0.52 -1.68
C LYS A 167 -1.79 -0.34 -1.46
N ILE A 168 -2.98 0.26 -1.51
CA ILE A 168 -4.26 -0.45 -1.29
C ILE A 168 -4.63 -1.19 -2.57
N GLY A 169 -4.50 -2.52 -2.54
CA GLY A 169 -4.80 -3.42 -3.65
C GLY A 169 -5.81 -4.53 -3.28
N SER A 170 -6.51 -4.40 -2.16
CA SER A 170 -7.58 -5.30 -1.72
C SER A 170 -8.48 -4.66 -0.68
N MET A 171 -9.68 -5.22 -0.49
CA MET A 171 -10.60 -4.80 0.58
C MET A 171 -10.01 -4.99 1.99
N LYS A 172 -9.16 -6.01 2.19
CA LYS A 172 -8.52 -6.26 3.49
C LYS A 172 -7.54 -5.14 3.81
N GLU A 173 -6.70 -4.78 2.85
CA GLU A 173 -5.75 -3.66 2.95
C GLU A 173 -6.48 -2.32 3.14
N TYR A 174 -7.61 -2.10 2.45
CA TYR A 174 -8.40 -0.89 2.65
C TYR A 174 -8.92 -0.75 4.09
N ARG A 175 -9.47 -1.84 4.66
CA ARG A 175 -9.92 -1.84 6.07
C ARG A 175 -8.77 -1.67 7.05
N GLN A 176 -7.59 -2.22 6.73
CA GLN A 176 -6.39 -2.03 7.54
C GLN A 176 -5.96 -0.57 7.51
N TRP A 177 -5.88 0.02 6.32
CA TRP A 177 -5.55 1.42 6.14
C TRP A 177 -6.49 2.36 6.92
N LEU A 178 -7.81 2.09 6.93
CA LEU A 178 -8.75 2.86 7.76
C LEU A 178 -8.41 2.77 9.27
N ARG A 179 -8.06 1.58 9.77
CA ARG A 179 -7.63 1.41 11.17
C ARG A 179 -6.34 2.17 11.44
N ASP A 180 -5.39 2.13 10.50
CA ASP A 180 -4.11 2.81 10.62
C ASP A 180 -4.34 4.34 10.69
N CYS A 181 -5.22 4.89 9.84
CA CYS A 181 -5.64 6.29 9.89
C CYS A 181 -6.27 6.66 11.23
N HIS A 182 -7.22 5.87 11.74
CA HIS A 182 -7.81 6.13 13.06
C HIS A 182 -6.78 6.07 14.20
N SER A 183 -5.85 5.10 14.14
CA SER A 183 -4.80 4.95 15.14
C SER A 183 -3.84 6.15 15.13
N TYR A 184 -3.48 6.63 13.94
CA TYR A 184 -2.63 7.81 13.76
C TYR A 184 -3.34 9.07 14.27
N ALA A 185 -4.62 9.27 13.91
CA ALA A 185 -5.39 10.43 14.35
C ALA A 185 -5.56 10.47 15.87
N ARG A 186 -5.69 9.31 16.54
CA ARG A 186 -5.74 9.23 18.00
C ARG A 186 -4.40 9.63 18.63
N LYS A 187 -3.30 9.09 18.12
CA LYS A 187 -1.95 9.41 18.60
C LYS A 187 -1.62 10.89 18.38
N ALA A 188 -1.96 11.44 17.22
CA ALA A 188 -1.70 12.85 16.91
C ALA A 188 -2.39 13.80 17.91
N LYS A 189 -3.57 13.43 18.43
CA LYS A 189 -4.26 14.21 19.48
C LYS A 189 -3.65 14.09 20.87
N GLU A 190 -2.90 13.03 21.15
CA GLU A 190 -2.28 12.80 22.46
C GLU A 190 -0.97 13.58 22.62
N PHE A 191 -0.31 13.93 21.51
CA PHE A 191 0.98 14.62 21.47
C PHE A 191 0.90 16.11 21.10
N LEU A 192 -0.31 16.65 20.86
CA LEU A 192 -0.59 18.08 20.64
C LEU A 192 -1.22 18.66 21.91
#